data_AF-A0A7S0I4J5-F1
#
_entry.id   AF-A0A7S0I4J5-F1
#
_cell.length_a   1.000
_cell.length_b   1.000
_cell.length_c   1.000
_cell.angle_alpha   90.00
_cell.angle_beta   90.00
_cell.angle_gamma   90.00
#
_symmetry.space_group_name_H-M   'P 1'
#
loop_
_entity.id
_entity.type
_entity.pdbx_description
1 polymer ?
#
loop_
_entity_poly.entity_id
_entity_poly.type
_entity_poly.pdbx_seq_one_letter_code
_entity_poly.pdbx_strand_id
1 'polypeptide(L)'
;VLLMNLAGLALSGDEACASALHAAKAAAAVVGAMAMYSEQLEQVEGAMAALMQLATLDLPGCMEAGLAAAVVRSMHSRLAGGWLQFLCARTLSWCLSTGGADVAEALRVAGAAEALVHALRTEVSDDC
;
A
#
# COMPACT_ATOMS: atom_id res chain seq x y z
N VAL A 1 18.32 4.18 0.79
CA VAL A 1 18.97 3.43 -0.32
C VAL A 1 17.95 2.67 -1.16
N LEU A 2 17.05 1.88 -0.56
CA LEU A 2 15.98 1.15 -1.27
C LEU A 2 15.06 2.07 -2.12
N LEU A 3 14.59 3.18 -1.54
CA LEU A 3 13.73 4.16 -2.24
C LEU A 3 14.44 4.86 -3.42
N MET A 4 15.74 5.16 -3.29
CA MET A 4 16.51 5.76 -4.39
C MET A 4 16.75 4.78 -5.54
N ASN A 5 16.90 3.48 -5.24
CA ASN A 5 17.10 2.47 -6.26
C ASN A 5 15.81 2.14 -7.05
N LEU A 6 14.64 2.25 -6.41
CA LEU A 6 13.34 2.07 -7.09
C LEU A 6 13.03 3.24 -8.05
N ALA A 7 13.35 4.47 -7.66
CA ALA A 7 13.21 5.64 -8.53
C ALA A 7 14.15 5.57 -9.76
N GLY A 8 15.36 5.00 -9.59
CA GLY A 8 16.32 4.82 -10.68
C GLY A 8 15.89 3.77 -11.71
N LEU A 9 15.18 2.72 -11.30
CA LEU A 9 14.73 1.66 -12.20
C LEU A 9 13.52 2.06 -13.07
N ALA A 10 12.72 3.02 -12.62
CA ALA A 10 11.57 3.55 -13.38
C ALA A 10 11.98 4.41 -14.58
N LEU A 11 13.23 4.89 -14.61
CA LEU A 11 13.73 5.86 -15.60
C LEU A 11 14.49 5.23 -16.79
N SER A 12 14.78 3.93 -16.78
CA SER A 12 15.46 3.24 -17.89
C SER A 12 14.43 2.52 -18.79
N GLY A 13 14.19 3.07 -19.97
CA GLY A 13 12.96 2.89 -20.74
C GLY A 13 12.80 1.65 -21.63
N ASP A 14 11.52 1.36 -21.89
CA ASP A 14 10.88 1.00 -23.17
C ASP A 14 9.38 1.32 -22.98
N GLU A 15 8.95 2.49 -23.46
CA GLU A 15 8.35 3.52 -22.59
C GLU A 15 6.94 3.26 -22.01
N ALA A 16 6.17 2.29 -22.53
CA ALA A 16 4.85 1.97 -21.99
C ALA A 16 4.77 0.55 -21.43
N CYS A 17 5.25 -0.45 -22.19
CA CYS A 17 5.18 -1.85 -21.78
C CYS A 17 6.28 -2.21 -20.77
N ALA A 18 7.51 -1.71 -20.93
CA ALA A 18 8.52 -1.87 -19.89
C ALA A 18 8.21 -0.98 -18.68
N SER A 19 7.61 0.21 -18.87
CA SER A 19 7.16 1.06 -17.76
C SER A 19 6.10 0.38 -16.89
N ALA A 20 5.06 -0.21 -17.48
CA ALA A 20 4.06 -0.98 -16.75
C ALA A 20 4.66 -2.24 -16.09
N LEU A 21 5.54 -2.96 -16.80
CA LEU A 21 6.25 -4.12 -16.24
C LEU A 21 7.18 -3.72 -15.08
N HIS A 22 7.77 -2.53 -15.13
CA HIS A 22 8.57 -1.97 -14.03
C HIS A 22 7.69 -1.54 -12.86
N ALA A 23 6.51 -0.97 -13.11
CA ALA A 23 5.55 -0.58 -12.08
C ALA A 23 5.03 -1.78 -11.30
N ALA A 24 4.61 -2.86 -11.99
CA ALA A 24 4.16 -4.09 -11.33
C ALA A 24 5.26 -4.76 -10.51
N LYS A 25 6.50 -4.83 -11.03
CA LYS A 25 7.66 -5.35 -10.27
C LYS A 25 8.02 -4.46 -9.09
N ALA A 26 7.94 -3.14 -9.25
CA ALA A 26 8.17 -2.19 -8.17
C ALA A 26 7.11 -2.35 -7.08
N ALA A 27 5.83 -2.48 -7.43
CA ALA A 27 4.75 -2.72 -6.49
C ALA A 27 4.96 -4.02 -5.71
N ALA A 28 5.31 -5.12 -6.40
CA ALA A 28 5.63 -6.39 -5.75
C ALA A 28 6.83 -6.29 -4.81
N ALA A 29 7.89 -5.56 -5.21
CA ALA A 29 9.05 -5.33 -4.35
C ALA A 29 8.70 -4.50 -3.11
N VAL A 30 7.86 -3.48 -3.25
CA VAL A 30 7.40 -2.64 -2.14
C VAL A 30 6.51 -3.42 -1.19
N VAL A 31 5.54 -4.19 -1.69
CA VAL A 31 4.69 -5.08 -0.87
C VAL A 31 5.53 -6.12 -0.16
N GLY A 32 6.52 -6.70 -0.85
CA GLY A 32 7.50 -7.61 -0.26
C GLY A 32 8.33 -6.96 0.85
N ALA A 33 8.79 -5.73 0.64
CA ALA A 33 9.52 -4.97 1.66
C ALA A 33 8.67 -4.70 2.89
N MET A 34 7.38 -4.34 2.75
CA MET A 34 6.46 -4.18 3.87
C MET A 34 6.30 -5.46 4.70
N ALA A 35 6.33 -6.63 4.04
CA ALA A 35 6.27 -7.92 4.73
C ALA A 35 7.59 -8.28 5.42
N MET A 36 8.74 -8.00 4.81
CA MET A 36 10.07 -8.29 5.38
C MET A 36 10.42 -7.37 6.55
N TYR A 37 10.01 -6.11 6.48
CA TYR A 37 10.33 -5.08 7.47
C TYR A 37 9.12 -4.72 8.35
N SER A 38 8.19 -5.66 8.56
CA SER A 38 6.93 -5.41 9.28
C SER A 38 7.09 -4.87 10.71
N GLU A 39 8.25 -5.09 11.32
CA GLU A 39 8.59 -4.61 12.67
C GLU A 39 9.31 -3.24 12.67
N GLN A 40 9.70 -2.73 11.50
CA GLN A 40 10.37 -1.43 11.35
C GLN A 40 9.39 -0.40 10.82
N LEU A 41 8.68 0.28 11.73
CA LEU A 41 7.58 1.19 11.39
C LEU A 41 7.95 2.21 10.29
N GLU A 42 9.09 2.88 10.42
CA GLU A 42 9.55 3.88 9.44
C GLU A 42 9.71 3.31 8.02
N GLN A 43 10.15 2.05 7.91
CA GLN A 43 10.28 1.37 6.62
C GLN A 43 8.91 1.02 6.03
N VAL A 44 7.99 0.56 6.89
CA VAL A 44 6.61 0.24 6.47
C VAL A 44 5.88 1.50 6.02
N GLU A 45 6.03 2.62 6.71
CA GLU A 45 5.44 3.91 6.34
C GLU A 45 6.03 4.43 5.01
N GLY A 46 7.35 4.38 4.85
CA GLY A 46 8.00 4.75 3.59
C GLY A 46 7.57 3.87 2.43
N ALA A 47 7.46 2.56 2.65
CA ALA A 47 6.98 1.61 1.66
C ALA A 47 5.48 1.83 1.33
N MET A 48 4.64 2.14 2.32
CA MET A 48 3.23 2.44 2.10
C MET A 48 3.05 3.73 1.30
N ALA A 49 3.83 4.78 1.59
CA ALA A 49 3.83 6.02 0.82
C ALA A 49 4.29 5.80 -0.63
N ALA A 50 5.28 4.93 -0.85
CA ALA A 50 5.72 4.56 -2.19
C ALA A 50 4.65 3.75 -2.94
N LEU A 51 4.01 2.79 -2.27
CA LEU A 51 2.94 1.97 -2.86
C LEU A 51 1.72 2.82 -3.23
N MET A 52 1.36 3.82 -2.41
CA MET A 52 0.30 4.78 -2.74
C MET A 52 0.65 5.57 -4.01
N GLN A 53 1.90 6.00 -4.18
CA GLN A 53 2.33 6.69 -5.41
C GLN A 53 2.30 5.75 -6.62
N LEU A 54 2.78 4.52 -6.48
CA LEU A 54 2.73 3.52 -7.56
C LEU A 54 1.30 3.19 -7.97
N ALA A 55 0.37 3.12 -7.01
CA ALA A 55 -1.04 2.88 -7.31
C ALA A 55 -1.65 3.96 -8.20
N THR A 56 -1.20 5.21 -8.11
CA THR A 56 -1.64 6.29 -9.02
C THR A 56 -1.18 6.11 -10.47
N LEU A 57 -0.12 5.33 -10.68
CA LEU A 57 0.44 5.04 -12.00
C LEU A 57 -0.13 3.74 -12.58
N ASP A 58 -0.22 2.70 -11.75
CA ASP A 58 -0.68 1.36 -12.13
C ASP A 58 -1.41 0.68 -10.96
N LEU A 59 -2.67 1.07 -10.77
CA LEU A 59 -3.54 0.44 -9.77
C LEU A 59 -3.74 -1.06 -10.02
N PRO A 60 -4.04 -1.54 -11.25
CA PRO A 60 -4.17 -2.98 -11.51
C PRO A 60 -2.92 -3.76 -11.09
N GLY A 61 -1.72 -3.34 -11.51
CA GLY A 61 -0.48 -4.00 -11.13
C GLY A 61 -0.21 -3.97 -9.61
N CYS A 62 -0.58 -2.88 -8.93
CA CYS A 62 -0.49 -2.81 -7.46
C CYS A 62 -1.46 -3.77 -6.77
N MET A 63 -2.67 -3.93 -7.29
CA MET A 63 -3.67 -4.87 -6.77
C MET A 63 -3.20 -6.32 -6.94
N GLU A 64 -2.67 -6.68 -8.11
CA GLU A 64 -2.06 -7.99 -8.37
C GLU A 64 -0.86 -8.25 -7.46
N ALA A 65 -0.05 -7.22 -7.19
CA ALA A 65 1.07 -7.28 -6.25
C ALA A 65 0.64 -7.44 -4.77
N GLY A 66 -0.66 -7.34 -4.46
CA GLY A 66 -1.20 -7.56 -3.12
C GLY A 66 -1.37 -6.30 -2.29
N LEU A 67 -1.57 -5.13 -2.92
CA LEU A 67 -1.83 -3.86 -2.22
C LEU A 67 -2.94 -3.99 -1.18
N ALA A 68 -4.08 -4.60 -1.53
CA ALA A 68 -5.22 -4.75 -0.62
C ALA A 68 -4.82 -5.45 0.68
N ALA A 69 -4.10 -6.58 0.56
CA ALA A 69 -3.63 -7.34 1.71
C ALA A 69 -2.55 -6.57 2.49
N ALA A 70 -1.66 -5.83 1.82
CA ALA A 70 -0.64 -5.01 2.47
C ALA A 70 -1.26 -3.92 3.34
N VAL A 71 -2.23 -3.18 2.80
CA VAL A 71 -2.95 -2.12 3.52
C VAL A 71 -3.70 -2.68 4.73
N VAL A 72 -4.43 -3.79 4.56
CA VAL A 72 -5.16 -4.44 5.65
C VAL A 72 -4.21 -4.94 6.75
N ARG A 73 -3.08 -5.56 6.38
CA ARG A 73 -2.09 -5.99 7.37
C ARG A 73 -1.50 -4.82 8.13
N SER A 74 -1.17 -3.73 7.44
CA SER A 74 -0.63 -2.52 8.06
C SER A 74 -1.62 -1.89 9.05
N MET A 75 -2.91 -1.86 8.72
CA MET A 75 -3.96 -1.37 9.64
C MET A 75 -4.15 -2.25 10.89
N HIS A 76 -3.91 -3.56 10.78
CA HIS A 76 -3.96 -4.48 11.92
C HIS A 76 -2.63 -4.58 12.69
N SER A 77 -1.58 -3.89 12.24
CA SER A 77 -0.30 -3.93 12.91
C SER A 77 -0.39 -3.25 14.27
N ARG A 78 0.09 -3.92 15.32
CA ARG A 78 0.19 -3.33 16.66
C ARG A 78 1.18 -2.17 16.74
N LEU A 79 2.05 -2.04 15.74
CA LEU A 79 3.02 -0.95 15.62
C LEU A 79 2.46 0.22 14.81
N ALA A 80 1.24 0.12 14.26
CA ALA A 80 0.65 1.16 13.45
C ALA A 80 0.25 2.38 14.30
N GLY A 81 1.12 3.38 14.32
CA GLY A 81 0.78 4.72 14.79
C GLY A 81 -0.15 5.44 13.80
N GLY A 82 -0.67 6.61 14.21
CA GLY A 82 -1.68 7.32 13.42
C GLY A 82 -1.24 7.74 12.02
N TRP A 83 0.07 7.90 11.78
CA TRP A 83 0.57 8.17 10.43
C TRP A 83 0.40 6.98 9.47
N LEU A 84 0.79 5.77 9.89
CA LEU A 84 0.58 4.57 9.08
C LEU A 84 -0.92 4.30 8.85
N GLN A 85 -1.75 4.53 9.88
CA GLN A 85 -3.20 4.39 9.77
C GLN A 85 -3.78 5.38 8.76
N PHE A 86 -3.34 6.64 8.80
CA PHE A 86 -3.70 7.68 7.82
C PHE A 86 -3.31 7.28 6.40
N LEU A 87 -2.07 6.83 6.17
CA LEU A 87 -1.62 6.39 4.85
C LEU A 87 -2.46 5.22 4.30
N CYS A 88 -2.78 4.25 5.16
CA CYS A 88 -3.63 3.12 4.80
C CYS A 88 -5.05 3.59 4.44
N ALA A 89 -5.68 4.40 5.30
CA ALA A 89 -7.03 4.91 5.07
C ALA A 89 -7.12 5.76 3.80
N ARG A 90 -6.10 6.60 3.56
CA ARG A 90 -5.98 7.41 2.36
C ARG A 90 -5.85 6.54 1.11
N THR A 91 -5.06 5.48 1.18
CA THR A 91 -4.89 4.52 0.08
C THR A 91 -6.19 3.79 -0.23
N LEU A 92 -6.93 3.31 0.78
CA LEU A 92 -8.25 2.70 0.59
C LEU A 92 -9.24 3.66 -0.06
N SER A 93 -9.34 4.88 0.48
CA SER A 93 -10.22 5.92 -0.06
C SER A 93 -9.90 6.23 -1.52
N TRP A 94 -8.62 6.33 -1.85
CA TRP A 94 -8.18 6.57 -3.22
C TRP A 94 -8.57 5.39 -4.13
N CYS A 95 -8.24 4.16 -3.76
CA CYS A 95 -8.56 2.95 -4.54
C CYS A 95 -10.06 2.79 -4.79
N LEU A 96 -10.91 3.11 -3.81
CA LEU A 96 -12.37 3.06 -3.97
C LEU A 96 -12.91 4.19 -4.86
N SER A 97 -12.23 5.34 -4.90
CA SER A 97 -12.64 6.49 -5.72
C SER A 97 -12.20 6.39 -7.19
N THR A 98 -11.09 5.70 -7.46
CA THR A 98 -10.49 5.59 -8.79
C THR A 98 -10.63 4.20 -9.41
N GLY A 99 -10.76 3.16 -8.59
CA GLY A 99 -10.87 1.78 -9.02
C GLY A 99 -12.28 1.41 -9.51
N GLY A 100 -12.34 0.32 -10.29
CA GLY A 100 -13.60 -0.30 -10.71
C GLY A 100 -14.15 -1.29 -9.68
N ALA A 101 -15.21 -2.02 -10.09
CA ALA A 101 -15.84 -3.04 -9.25
C ALA A 101 -14.84 -4.11 -8.76
N ASP A 102 -13.88 -4.50 -9.59
CA ASP A 102 -12.86 -5.50 -9.24
C ASP A 102 -11.95 -5.03 -8.09
N VAL A 103 -11.61 -3.74 -8.06
CA VAL A 103 -10.81 -3.14 -6.98
C VAL A 103 -11.62 -3.12 -5.68
N ALA A 104 -12.88 -2.67 -5.75
CA ALA A 104 -13.76 -2.65 -4.59
C ALA A 104 -13.98 -4.06 -4.02
N GLU A 105 -14.16 -5.05 -4.90
CA GLU A 105 -14.32 -6.45 -4.50
C GLU A 105 -13.05 -7.02 -3.88
N ALA A 106 -11.87 -6.75 -4.45
CA ALA A 106 -10.60 -7.18 -3.88
C ALA A 106 -10.35 -6.56 -2.49
N LEU A 107 -10.68 -5.27 -2.30
CA LEU A 107 -10.62 -4.62 -0.99
C LEU A 107 -11.61 -5.22 0.01
N ARG A 108 -12.82 -5.57 -0.44
CA ARG A 108 -13.83 -6.24 0.36
C ARG A 108 -13.36 -7.63 0.80
N VAL A 109 -12.85 -8.44 -0.13
CA VAL A 109 -12.32 -9.79 0.16
C VAL A 109 -11.13 -9.73 1.11
N ALA A 110 -10.29 -8.69 0.99
CA ALA A 110 -9.17 -8.49 1.90
C ALA A 110 -9.60 -8.06 3.33
N GLY A 111 -10.84 -7.64 3.56
CA GLY A 111 -11.32 -7.17 4.85
C GLY A 111 -10.95 -5.71 5.16
N ALA A 112 -10.91 -4.85 4.13
CA ALA A 112 -10.53 -3.44 4.27
C ALA A 112 -11.45 -2.64 5.21
N ALA A 113 -12.74 -2.95 5.23
CA ALA A 113 -13.71 -2.25 6.08
C ALA A 113 -13.48 -2.58 7.56
N GLU A 114 -13.31 -3.86 7.88
CA GLU A 114 -13.03 -4.37 9.22
C GLU A 114 -11.71 -3.79 9.74
N ALA A 115 -10.68 -3.76 8.88
CA ALA A 115 -9.39 -3.18 9.21
C ALA A 115 -9.47 -1.69 9.55
N LEU A 116 -10.25 -0.91 8.78
CA LEU A 116 -10.45 0.51 9.04
C LEU A 116 -11.24 0.73 10.35
N VAL A 117 -12.29 -0.05 10.59
CA VAL A 117 -13.05 0.02 11.85
C VAL A 117 -12.17 -0.34 13.04
N HIS A 118 -11.29 -1.32 12.89
CA HIS A 118 -10.32 -1.69 13.93
C HIS A 118 -9.38 -0.53 14.25
N ALA A 119 -8.73 0.04 13.22
CA ALA A 119 -7.80 1.16 13.35
C ALA A 119 -8.44 2.37 14.07
N LEU A 120 -9.67 2.74 13.68
CA LEU A 120 -10.40 3.84 14.32
C LEU A 120 -10.74 3.57 15.80
N ARG A 121 -10.93 2.31 16.20
CA ARG A 121 -11.22 1.96 17.60
C ARG A 121 -9.97 1.93 18.47
N THR A 122 -8.83 1.56 17.89
CA THR A 122 -7.55 1.53 18.59
C THR A 122 -7.06 2.94 18.91
N GLU A 123 -7.20 3.91 18.00
CA GLU A 123 -6.82 5.31 18.29
C GLU A 123 -7.68 5.95 19.39
N VAL A 124 -8.96 5.63 19.47
CA VAL A 124 -9.85 6.16 20.51
C VAL A 124 -9.51 5.61 21.91
N SER A 125 -8.81 4.47 21.98
CA SER A 125 -8.52 3.79 23.25
C SER A 125 -7.20 4.23 23.90
N ASP A 126 -6.25 4.73 23.11
CA ASP A 126 -4.93 5.15 23.62
C ASP A 126 -4.94 6.54 24.30
N ASP A 127 -6.09 7.25 24.26
CA ASP A 127 -6.31 8.56 24.89
C ASP A 127 -7.04 8.51 26.26
N CYS A 128 -7.16 7.34 26.91
CA CYS A 128 -7.83 7.18 28.22
C CYS A 128 -6.89 6.82 29.38
#